data_AF-A0A522B7C8-F1
#
_entry.id   AF-A0A522B7C8-F1
#
_cell.length_a   1.000
_cell.length_b   1.000
_cell.length_c   1.000
_cell.angle_alpha   90.00
_cell.angle_beta   90.00
_cell.angle_gamma   90.00
#
_symmetry.space_group_name_H-M   'P 1'
#
loop_
_entity.id
_entity.type
_entity.pdbx_description
1 polymer ?
#
loop_
_entity_poly.entity_id
_entity_poly.type
_entity_poly.pdbx_seq_one_letter_code
_entity_poly.pdbx_strand_id
1 'polypeptide(L)'
;MPPATSSSRRRWCASAGSWSARGSVPDDGQLRGARGARGSPMTATIVPAGRATDRYEAVIGIEVHCQLRTASKMFCGCSTAYDGAEPNTHTCPVCLGLPGALPTINRRAVELVLTAGAAIGATTPAATRWDRKNYFYPDLPKGYQISQYDLPLAARGSLTIDTGDGPFTIGITRAHLEEDTAKLVHAPGPDGERLSLVDFNRSGAPLMEIVTEPDIRTAEQARRYAEELQLLLRSIRASDADMERGQMRVEANVSLRPRGTDAFGTRVEVKNMNSFRSVERAINFEIERQAAILDAGEALVMETRGWSDDRAETYRMR
;
A
#
# COMPACT_ATOMS: atom_id res chain seq x y z
N MET A 1 -5.80 -17.64 41.23
CA MET A 1 -6.39 -16.80 40.17
C MET A 1 -5.61 -17.07 38.88
N PRO A 2 -6.18 -17.80 37.91
CA PRO A 2 -5.47 -18.12 36.67
C PRO A 2 -5.49 -16.90 35.72
N PRO A 3 -4.45 -16.70 34.89
CA PRO A 3 -4.43 -15.60 33.93
C PRO A 3 -5.28 -15.93 32.71
N ALA A 4 -5.94 -14.87 32.20
CA ALA A 4 -6.81 -14.91 31.04
C ALA A 4 -6.07 -15.24 29.74
N THR A 5 -6.79 -15.98 28.91
CA THR A 5 -6.43 -16.55 27.62
C THR A 5 -6.05 -15.51 26.57
N SER A 6 -4.92 -15.74 25.90
CA SER A 6 -4.56 -15.11 24.64
C SER A 6 -5.37 -15.72 23.48
N SER A 7 -6.15 -14.93 22.75
CA SER A 7 -6.74 -15.36 21.48
C SER A 7 -6.70 -14.27 20.40
N SER A 8 -6.30 -14.72 19.20
CA SER A 8 -6.61 -14.22 17.85
C SER A 8 -6.15 -12.85 17.31
N ARG A 9 -5.05 -12.23 17.79
CA ARG A 9 -4.43 -11.06 17.10
C ARG A 9 -3.38 -11.41 16.02
N ARG A 10 -3.50 -12.53 15.30
CA ARG A 10 -2.52 -12.92 14.26
C ARG A 10 -3.20 -13.30 12.94
N ARG A 11 -3.25 -12.33 12.01
CA ARG A 11 -3.15 -12.42 10.53
C ARG A 11 -3.91 -11.23 9.91
N TRP A 12 -3.29 -10.05 9.94
CA TRP A 12 -3.68 -8.93 9.09
C TRP A 12 -2.47 -8.46 8.26
N CYS A 13 -1.27 -8.47 8.85
CA CYS A 13 -0.01 -8.04 8.20
C CYS A 13 0.89 -9.16 7.64
N ALA A 14 0.37 -10.31 7.20
CA ALA A 14 1.22 -11.36 6.63
C ALA A 14 0.75 -11.79 5.24
N SER A 15 1.18 -11.05 4.21
CA SER A 15 1.78 -11.60 2.97
C SER A 15 1.88 -10.54 1.86
N ALA A 16 3.00 -9.82 1.81
CA ALA A 16 3.56 -9.36 0.54
C ALA A 16 4.56 -10.44 0.10
N GLY A 17 4.08 -11.47 -0.58
CA GLY A 17 4.91 -12.60 -1.00
C GLY A 17 4.08 -13.78 -1.48
N SER A 18 4.15 -14.05 -2.79
CA SER A 18 3.60 -15.22 -3.45
C SER A 18 4.07 -16.52 -2.79
N TRP A 19 3.14 -17.37 -2.37
CA TRP A 19 3.45 -18.77 -2.05
C TRP A 19 2.99 -19.66 -3.20
N SER A 20 3.97 -20.18 -3.94
CA SER A 20 3.79 -21.25 -4.92
C SER A 20 3.44 -22.55 -4.19
N ALA A 21 2.23 -23.05 -4.36
CA ALA A 21 1.88 -24.40 -3.94
C ALA A 21 2.33 -25.39 -5.02
N ARG A 22 3.39 -26.16 -4.74
CA ARG A 22 3.58 -27.48 -5.34
C ARG A 22 2.69 -28.45 -4.56
N GLY A 23 1.76 -29.08 -5.26
CA GLY A 23 0.90 -30.13 -4.72
C GLY A 23 0.31 -30.92 -5.87
N SER A 24 0.65 -32.19 -5.92
CA SER A 24 0.34 -33.21 -6.92
C SER A 24 -1.13 -33.28 -7.36
N VAL A 25 -1.32 -33.44 -8.67
CA VAL A 25 -2.56 -33.83 -9.34
C VAL A 25 -2.94 -35.27 -8.98
N PRO A 26 -4.23 -35.53 -8.66
CA PRO A 26 -4.84 -36.81 -8.99
C PRO A 26 -5.95 -36.64 -10.04
N ASP A 27 -5.73 -37.41 -11.09
CA ASP A 27 -6.58 -38.02 -12.13
C ASP A 27 -8.05 -37.65 -12.35
N ASP A 28 -8.39 -37.73 -13.63
CA ASP A 28 -9.66 -37.43 -14.29
C ASP A 28 -10.83 -38.32 -13.84
N GLY A 29 -11.99 -37.69 -13.66
CA GLY A 29 -13.27 -38.34 -13.44
C GLY A 29 -14.42 -37.54 -14.04
N GLN A 30 -14.78 -37.91 -15.27
CA GLN A 30 -15.95 -37.46 -16.05
C GLN A 30 -17.15 -36.98 -15.23
N LEU A 31 -17.74 -35.83 -15.59
CA LEU A 31 -19.21 -35.69 -15.70
C LEU A 31 -19.61 -34.63 -16.73
N ARG A 32 -20.63 -34.99 -17.51
CA ARG A 32 -21.09 -34.39 -18.76
C ARG A 32 -21.99 -33.17 -18.52
N GLY A 33 -21.88 -32.21 -19.45
CA GLY A 33 -22.96 -31.43 -20.08
C GLY A 33 -24.10 -30.85 -19.23
N ALA A 34 -24.15 -29.52 -19.17
CA ALA A 34 -25.41 -28.77 -19.16
C ALA A 34 -25.22 -27.41 -19.86
N ARG A 35 -26.01 -27.19 -20.92
CA ARG A 35 -26.20 -25.87 -21.55
C ARG A 35 -27.05 -25.02 -20.60
N GLY A 36 -26.72 -23.74 -20.41
CA GLY A 36 -27.57 -22.82 -19.65
C GLY A 36 -27.13 -21.36 -19.72
N ALA A 37 -27.96 -20.55 -20.39
CA ALA A 37 -28.18 -19.12 -20.23
C ALA A 37 -26.98 -18.14 -20.21
N ARG A 38 -26.88 -17.36 -21.30
CA ARG A 38 -26.21 -16.05 -21.30
C ARG A 38 -27.01 -15.11 -20.38
N GLY A 39 -26.52 -14.86 -19.18
CA GLY A 39 -27.03 -13.83 -18.29
C GLY A 39 -26.62 -12.44 -18.77
N SER A 40 -27.59 -11.56 -18.96
CA SER A 40 -27.40 -10.12 -19.16
C SER A 40 -26.67 -9.49 -17.97
N PRO A 41 -25.88 -8.42 -18.16
CA PRO A 41 -25.27 -7.71 -17.05
C PRO A 41 -26.37 -7.03 -16.22
N MET A 42 -26.60 -7.50 -15.00
CA MET A 42 -27.40 -6.78 -14.02
C MET A 42 -26.59 -5.57 -13.55
N THR A 43 -27.06 -4.38 -13.90
CA THR A 43 -26.69 -3.12 -13.25
C THR A 43 -27.07 -3.21 -11.77
N ALA A 44 -26.11 -3.58 -10.92
CA ALA A 44 -26.27 -3.52 -9.48
C ALA A 44 -26.64 -2.08 -9.10
N THR A 45 -27.80 -1.91 -8.46
CA THR A 45 -28.24 -0.61 -7.97
C THR A 45 -27.32 -0.23 -6.82
N ILE A 46 -26.49 0.79 -7.01
CA ILE A 46 -25.56 1.30 -5.99
C ILE A 46 -26.39 1.76 -4.80
N VAL A 47 -26.23 1.09 -3.66
CA VAL A 47 -26.82 1.50 -2.39
C VAL A 47 -25.96 2.64 -1.84
N PRO A 48 -26.52 3.82 -1.51
CA PRO A 48 -25.74 4.92 -0.94
C PRO A 48 -25.03 4.48 0.34
N ALA A 49 -23.79 4.94 0.56
CA ALA A 49 -22.95 4.55 1.69
C ALA A 49 -23.69 4.60 3.04
N GLY A 50 -24.57 5.57 3.24
CA GLY A 50 -25.35 5.73 4.47
C GLY A 50 -26.26 4.54 4.82
N ARG A 51 -26.74 3.76 3.85
CA ARG A 51 -27.54 2.54 4.11
C ARG A 51 -26.68 1.28 4.25
N ALA A 52 -25.47 1.30 3.70
CA ALA A 52 -24.49 0.23 3.86
C ALA A 52 -23.90 0.26 5.28
N THR A 53 -23.60 1.46 5.79
CA THR A 53 -23.05 1.65 7.13
C THR A 53 -24.04 1.36 8.25
N ASP A 54 -25.35 1.19 8.00
CA ASP A 54 -26.28 0.73 9.05
C ASP A 54 -26.12 -0.76 9.36
N ARG A 55 -25.77 -1.57 8.35
CA ARG A 55 -25.63 -3.03 8.45
C ARG A 55 -24.20 -3.48 8.68
N TYR A 56 -23.26 -2.80 8.05
CA TYR A 56 -21.85 -3.16 8.07
C TYR A 56 -21.00 -2.08 8.76
N GLU A 57 -19.92 -2.55 9.37
CA GLU A 57 -18.82 -1.71 9.82
C GLU A 57 -17.64 -1.89 8.86
N ALA A 58 -17.09 -0.78 8.37
CA ALA A 58 -15.87 -0.81 7.59
C ALA A 58 -14.66 -1.00 8.51
N VAL A 59 -13.73 -1.85 8.10
CA VAL A 59 -12.43 -2.04 8.73
C VAL A 59 -11.38 -1.70 7.70
N ILE A 60 -10.65 -0.62 7.96
CA ILE A 60 -9.71 -0.01 7.02
C ILE A 60 -8.32 0.02 7.64
N GLY A 61 -7.32 -0.40 6.87
CA GLY A 61 -5.91 -0.16 7.16
C GLY A 61 -5.27 0.60 6.01
N ILE A 62 -4.31 1.46 6.32
CA ILE A 62 -3.65 2.33 5.36
C ILE A 62 -2.16 1.99 5.32
N GLU A 63 -1.64 1.89 4.10
CA GLU A 63 -0.23 1.76 3.80
C GLU A 63 0.23 3.02 3.08
N VAL A 64 1.25 3.68 3.63
CA VAL A 64 1.78 4.94 3.09
C VAL A 64 3.25 4.77 2.76
N HIS A 65 3.61 5.05 1.52
CA HIS A 65 5.00 5.14 1.09
C HIS A 65 5.40 6.60 0.94
N CYS A 66 6.41 7.05 1.69
CA CYS A 66 6.92 8.42 1.66
C CYS A 66 8.40 8.45 1.28
N GLN A 67 8.73 9.17 0.20
CA GLN A 67 10.12 9.40 -0.22
C GLN A 67 10.81 10.30 0.81
N LEU A 68 11.95 9.87 1.34
CA LEU A 68 12.66 10.62 2.37
C LEU A 68 13.50 11.75 1.78
N ARG A 69 13.55 12.87 2.51
CA ARG A 69 14.30 14.07 2.16
C ARG A 69 15.79 13.91 2.45
N THR A 70 16.46 13.19 1.55
CA THR A 70 17.90 12.91 1.57
C THR A 70 18.57 13.52 0.36
N ALA A 71 19.90 13.73 0.40
CA ALA A 71 20.66 14.25 -0.75
C ALA A 71 21.12 13.13 -1.70
N SER A 72 21.28 11.91 -1.19
CA SER A 72 21.72 10.74 -1.95
C SER A 72 20.73 9.59 -1.80
N LYS A 73 20.79 8.63 -2.73
CA LYS A 73 19.98 7.41 -2.72
C LYS A 73 20.23 6.52 -1.50
N MET A 74 19.39 5.49 -1.32
CA MET A 74 19.38 4.62 -0.14
C MET A 74 20.62 3.75 -0.05
N PHE A 75 21.09 3.27 -1.20
CA PHE A 75 22.16 2.27 -1.29
C PHE A 75 23.37 2.72 -2.11
N CYS A 76 23.38 3.97 -2.59
CA CYS A 76 24.49 4.55 -3.36
C CYS A 76 24.54 6.08 -3.24
N GLY A 77 25.61 6.68 -3.76
CA GLY A 77 25.84 8.13 -3.69
C GLY A 77 25.12 8.98 -4.73
N CYS A 78 24.32 8.40 -5.64
CA CYS A 78 23.60 9.17 -6.65
C CYS A 78 22.62 10.16 -6.02
N SER A 79 22.47 11.33 -6.63
CA SER A 79 21.55 12.37 -6.16
C SER A 79 20.08 11.95 -6.28
N THR A 80 19.28 12.30 -5.29
CA THR A 80 17.81 12.17 -5.26
C THR A 80 17.09 13.38 -5.88
N ALA A 81 17.82 14.42 -6.31
CA ALA A 81 17.26 15.59 -6.97
C ALA A 81 17.04 15.33 -8.47
N TYR A 82 16.24 14.31 -8.80
CA TYR A 82 15.98 13.86 -10.17
C TYR A 82 14.68 14.40 -10.77
N ASP A 83 13.87 15.11 -10.00
CA ASP A 83 12.61 15.68 -10.50
C ASP A 83 12.91 16.72 -11.58
N GLY A 84 12.43 16.47 -12.79
CA GLY A 84 12.70 17.31 -13.98
C GLY A 84 14.09 17.09 -14.61
N ALA A 85 14.87 16.12 -14.13
CA ALA A 85 16.13 15.74 -14.77
C ALA A 85 15.89 14.91 -16.04
N GLU A 86 16.88 14.91 -16.94
CA GLU A 86 16.88 14.02 -18.11
C GLU A 86 16.87 12.55 -17.67
N PRO A 87 16.14 11.66 -18.38
CA PRO A 87 16.05 10.25 -18.03
C PRO A 87 17.42 9.58 -17.86
N ASN A 88 17.54 8.75 -16.82
CA ASN A 88 18.72 7.92 -16.53
C ASN A 88 20.04 8.68 -16.23
N THR A 89 20.00 9.97 -15.89
CA THR A 89 21.19 10.78 -15.54
C THR A 89 21.62 10.69 -14.07
N HIS A 90 20.71 10.30 -13.17
CA HIS A 90 20.96 10.11 -11.72
C HIS A 90 21.21 8.64 -11.39
N THR A 91 22.08 7.98 -12.15
CA THR A 91 22.26 6.53 -12.09
C THR A 91 23.71 6.12 -11.84
N CYS A 92 23.92 4.90 -11.35
CA CYS A 92 25.22 4.26 -11.16
C CYS A 92 25.06 2.74 -11.18
N PRO A 93 26.15 1.95 -11.21
CA PRO A 93 26.07 0.49 -11.23
C PRO A 93 25.19 -0.12 -10.12
N VAL A 94 25.15 0.46 -8.92
CA VAL A 94 24.36 -0.05 -7.79
C VAL A 94 22.86 0.10 -8.04
N CYS A 95 22.39 1.31 -8.35
CA CYS A 95 20.96 1.53 -8.56
C CYS A 95 20.46 1.00 -9.91
N LEU A 96 21.36 0.71 -10.85
CA LEU A 96 21.07 -0.01 -12.10
C LEU A 96 21.13 -1.53 -11.96
N GLY A 97 21.47 -2.06 -10.77
CA GLY A 97 21.56 -3.50 -10.56
C GLY A 97 22.61 -4.21 -11.42
N LEU A 98 23.70 -3.50 -11.79
CA LEU A 98 24.75 -4.07 -12.64
C LEU A 98 25.56 -5.15 -11.89
N PRO A 99 26.12 -6.14 -12.62
CA PRO A 99 26.94 -7.19 -12.01
C PRO A 99 28.10 -6.64 -11.18
N GLY A 100 28.29 -7.20 -9.98
CA GLY A 100 29.37 -6.83 -9.06
C GLY A 100 29.11 -5.59 -8.18
N ALA A 101 28.01 -4.87 -8.38
CA ALA A 101 27.66 -3.71 -7.56
C ALA A 101 27.13 -4.13 -6.17
N LEU A 102 27.53 -3.41 -5.12
CA LEU A 102 27.14 -3.69 -3.73
C LEU A 102 26.45 -2.47 -3.09
N PRO A 103 25.40 -2.68 -2.26
CA PRO A 103 24.67 -1.60 -1.60
C PRO A 103 25.45 -1.03 -0.41
N THR A 104 25.40 0.30 -0.22
CA THR A 104 25.93 1.00 0.97
C THR A 104 24.84 1.86 1.60
N ILE A 105 24.50 1.58 2.86
CA ILE A 105 23.36 2.18 3.56
C ILE A 105 23.54 3.70 3.75
N ASN A 106 22.50 4.45 3.41
CA ASN A 106 22.38 5.87 3.70
C ASN A 106 22.05 6.14 5.18
N ARG A 107 23.01 6.67 5.93
CA ARG A 107 22.84 7.04 7.34
C ARG A 107 21.69 8.02 7.57
N ARG A 108 21.55 9.04 6.71
CA ARG A 108 20.53 10.07 6.88
C ARG A 108 19.13 9.50 6.72
N ALA A 109 18.93 8.56 5.79
CA ALA A 109 17.66 7.88 5.62
C ALA A 109 17.24 7.11 6.89
N VAL A 110 18.18 6.41 7.54
CA VAL A 110 17.94 5.72 8.82
C VAL A 110 17.54 6.71 9.91
N GLU A 111 18.29 7.81 10.07
CA GLU A 111 17.98 8.86 11.06
C GLU A 111 16.58 9.45 10.85
N LEU A 112 16.15 9.65 9.61
CA LEU A 112 14.83 10.20 9.29
C LEU A 112 13.69 9.25 9.68
N VAL A 113 13.83 7.94 9.43
CA VAL A 113 12.81 6.97 9.85
C VAL A 113 12.76 6.82 11.36
N LEU A 114 13.91 6.86 12.05
CA LEU A 114 13.94 6.88 13.51
C LEU A 114 13.30 8.15 14.08
N THR A 115 13.51 9.30 13.44
CA THR A 115 12.86 10.57 13.81
C THR A 115 11.35 10.48 13.62
N ALA A 116 10.88 9.96 12.48
CA ALA A 116 9.46 9.74 12.24
C ALA A 116 8.87 8.76 13.26
N GLY A 117 9.56 7.66 13.55
CA GLY A 117 9.19 6.70 14.58
C GLY A 117 9.03 7.33 15.97
N ALA A 118 9.98 8.14 16.40
CA ALA A 118 9.88 8.88 17.67
C ALA A 118 8.69 9.85 17.67
N ALA A 119 8.43 10.54 16.55
CA ALA A 119 7.34 11.49 16.42
C ALA A 119 5.94 10.85 16.53
N ILE A 120 5.80 9.57 16.13
CA ILE A 120 4.58 8.78 16.29
C ILE A 120 4.59 7.89 17.56
N GLY A 121 5.53 8.12 18.49
CA GLY A 121 5.64 7.33 19.72
C GLY A 121 5.95 5.84 19.53
N ALA A 122 6.54 5.46 18.40
CA ALA A 122 6.88 4.07 18.10
C ALA A 122 8.09 3.59 18.91
N THR A 123 8.15 2.28 19.13
CA THR A 123 9.33 1.61 19.68
C THR A 123 10.34 1.28 18.58
N THR A 124 11.60 1.64 18.79
CA THR A 124 12.73 1.22 17.94
C THR A 124 13.32 -0.09 18.47
N PRO A 125 13.58 -1.11 17.62
CA PRO A 125 14.20 -2.34 18.06
C PRO A 125 15.71 -2.15 18.32
N ALA A 126 16.29 -2.99 19.17
CA ALA A 126 17.74 -2.98 19.45
C ALA A 126 18.61 -3.37 18.24
N ALA A 127 18.03 -4.11 17.29
CA ALA A 127 18.67 -4.51 16.05
C ALA A 127 17.63 -4.53 14.92
N THR A 128 18.10 -4.27 13.71
CA THR A 128 17.31 -4.36 12.48
C THR A 128 18.08 -5.12 11.40
N ARG A 129 17.38 -5.58 10.36
CA ARG A 129 17.99 -6.25 9.21
C ARG A 129 17.38 -5.74 7.91
N TRP A 130 18.09 -5.99 6.83
CA TRP A 130 17.61 -5.75 5.47
C TRP A 130 17.25 -7.09 4.83
N ASP A 131 16.14 -7.10 4.12
CA ASP A 131 15.58 -8.26 3.45
C ASP A 131 15.44 -7.98 1.94
N ARG A 132 15.47 -9.04 1.13
CA ARG A 132 15.22 -8.94 -0.32
C ARG A 132 13.79 -9.38 -0.62
N LYS A 133 12.96 -8.45 -1.06
CA LYS A 133 11.61 -8.71 -1.59
C LYS A 133 11.73 -9.01 -3.08
N ASN A 134 11.71 -10.29 -3.45
CA ASN A 134 12.00 -10.76 -4.81
C ASN A 134 10.75 -10.72 -5.69
N TYR A 135 10.82 -10.01 -6.82
CA TYR A 135 9.80 -10.01 -7.87
C TYR A 135 10.39 -9.44 -9.17
N PHE A 136 9.85 -9.83 -10.32
CA PHE A 136 10.31 -9.34 -11.61
C PHE A 136 9.37 -8.26 -12.14
N TYR A 137 9.91 -7.07 -12.36
CA TYR A 137 9.24 -6.00 -13.08
C TYR A 137 10.28 -5.10 -13.76
N PRO A 138 10.01 -4.50 -14.93
CA PRO A 138 11.02 -3.74 -15.69
C PRO A 138 11.63 -2.54 -14.95
N ASP A 139 10.91 -2.00 -13.97
CA ASP A 139 11.36 -0.86 -13.16
C ASP A 139 12.25 -1.26 -11.96
N LEU A 140 12.45 -2.56 -11.75
CA LEU A 140 13.21 -3.11 -10.63
C LEU A 140 14.45 -3.84 -11.16
N PRO A 141 15.57 -3.14 -11.36
CA PRO A 141 16.69 -3.64 -12.14
C PRO A 141 17.40 -4.85 -11.50
N LYS A 142 17.26 -5.02 -10.17
CA LYS A 142 17.90 -6.09 -9.42
C LYS A 142 17.10 -7.41 -9.40
N GLY A 143 15.83 -7.39 -9.83
CA GLY A 143 14.90 -8.52 -9.61
C GLY A 143 14.49 -8.72 -8.15
N TYR A 144 14.88 -7.79 -7.27
CA TYR A 144 14.44 -7.68 -5.89
C TYR A 144 14.56 -6.25 -5.39
N GLN A 145 13.68 -5.88 -4.47
CA GLN A 145 13.71 -4.62 -3.72
C GLN A 145 14.35 -4.89 -2.36
N ILE A 146 15.33 -4.09 -1.97
CA ILE A 146 15.89 -4.13 -0.62
C ILE A 146 14.93 -3.35 0.31
N SER A 147 14.34 -4.06 1.27
CA SER A 147 13.35 -3.55 2.22
C SER A 147 13.62 -4.15 3.62
N GLN A 148 12.69 -4.05 4.55
CA GLN A 148 12.76 -4.69 5.87
C GLN A 148 11.50 -5.50 6.09
N TYR A 149 11.59 -6.71 6.62
CA TYR A 149 10.42 -7.53 6.91
C TYR A 149 10.18 -7.63 8.42
N ASP A 150 10.75 -8.64 9.09
CA ASP A 150 10.40 -8.95 10.49
C ASP A 150 10.88 -7.90 11.51
N LEU A 151 11.89 -7.10 11.18
CA LEU A 151 12.57 -6.17 12.10
C LEU A 151 12.56 -4.72 11.57
N PRO A 152 11.40 -4.04 11.51
CA PRO A 152 11.31 -2.66 11.02
C PRO A 152 12.01 -1.67 11.98
N LEU A 153 12.42 -0.50 11.47
CA LEU A 153 13.10 0.53 12.28
C LEU A 153 12.22 1.16 13.37
N ALA A 154 10.90 1.17 13.18
CA ALA A 154 9.93 1.64 14.16
C ALA A 154 8.70 0.74 14.14
N ALA A 155 8.16 0.42 15.31
CA ALA A 155 6.98 -0.44 15.46
C ALA A 155 6.10 0.01 16.63
N ARG A 156 4.79 -0.30 16.57
CA ARG A 156 3.82 -0.02 17.64
C ARG A 156 3.77 1.47 18.02
N GLY A 157 3.64 2.33 17.01
CA GLY A 157 3.36 3.75 17.22
C GLY A 157 1.86 4.03 17.22
N SER A 158 1.51 5.31 17.25
CA SER A 158 0.14 5.76 17.05
C SER A 158 0.11 7.21 16.58
N LEU A 159 -0.96 7.61 15.88
CA LEU A 159 -1.20 9.00 15.49
C LEU A 159 -2.63 9.39 15.88
N THR A 160 -2.78 10.51 16.58
CA THR A 160 -4.08 11.09 16.91
C THR A 160 -4.43 12.16 15.88
N ILE A 161 -5.67 12.11 15.38
CA ILE A 161 -6.22 13.02 14.40
C ILE A 161 -7.52 13.63 14.89
N ASP A 162 -7.83 14.85 14.43
CA ASP A 162 -9.13 15.47 14.65
C ASP A 162 -10.09 15.15 13.50
N THR A 163 -11.27 14.64 13.85
CA THR A 163 -12.38 14.31 12.94
C THR A 163 -13.65 15.08 13.31
N GLY A 164 -14.67 15.04 12.45
CA GLY A 164 -15.99 15.60 12.77
C GLY A 164 -16.61 15.04 14.05
N ASP A 165 -16.29 13.78 14.40
CA ASP A 165 -16.79 13.10 15.60
C ASP A 165 -15.86 13.28 16.84
N GLY A 166 -14.80 14.08 16.70
CA GLY A 166 -13.81 14.35 17.73
C GLY A 166 -12.44 13.68 17.49
N PRO A 167 -11.55 13.71 18.50
CA PRO A 167 -10.22 13.12 18.39
C PRO A 167 -10.28 11.59 18.23
N PHE A 168 -9.54 11.06 17.27
CA PHE A 168 -9.44 9.64 16.99
C PHE A 168 -7.97 9.22 16.93
N THR A 169 -7.61 8.11 17.59
CA THR A 169 -6.23 7.61 17.62
C THR A 169 -6.10 6.33 16.82
N ILE A 170 -5.15 6.31 15.88
CA ILE A 170 -4.88 5.20 14.97
C ILE A 170 -3.58 4.54 15.39
N GLY A 171 -3.60 3.21 15.61
CA GLY A 171 -2.40 2.43 15.82
C GLY A 171 -1.54 2.36 14.56
N ILE A 172 -0.22 2.41 14.73
CA ILE A 172 0.76 2.20 13.66
C ILE A 172 1.51 0.92 13.95
N THR A 173 1.31 -0.07 13.08
CA THR A 173 1.96 -1.37 13.16
C THR A 173 3.48 -1.21 13.04
N ARG A 174 3.92 -0.50 12.00
CA ARG A 174 5.34 -0.37 11.62
C ARG A 174 5.61 0.84 10.75
N ALA A 175 6.84 1.34 10.82
CA ALA A 175 7.46 2.18 9.81
C ALA A 175 8.86 1.62 9.50
N HIS A 176 9.16 1.43 8.21
CA HIS A 176 10.39 0.78 7.79
C HIS A 176 10.96 1.38 6.52
N LEU A 177 12.25 1.10 6.27
CA LEU A 177 12.93 1.58 5.08
C LEU A 177 12.86 0.57 3.94
N GLU A 178 12.81 1.12 2.74
CA GLU A 178 13.08 0.41 1.50
C GLU A 178 13.67 1.34 0.45
N GLU A 179 14.10 0.78 -0.68
CA GLU A 179 14.39 1.55 -1.89
C GLU A 179 13.19 1.62 -2.82
N ASP A 180 13.04 2.74 -3.50
CA ASP A 180 12.00 2.91 -4.52
C ASP A 180 12.37 2.27 -5.87
N THR A 181 11.36 1.98 -6.69
CA THR A 181 11.52 1.47 -8.05
C THR A 181 11.76 2.59 -9.06
N ALA A 182 12.18 2.24 -10.27
CA ALA A 182 12.26 3.17 -11.39
C ALA A 182 10.87 3.69 -11.79
N LYS A 183 10.82 4.69 -12.67
CA LYS A 183 9.56 5.18 -13.25
C LYS A 183 9.31 4.47 -14.58
N LEU A 184 8.09 3.98 -14.78
CA LEU A 184 7.61 3.56 -16.10
C LEU A 184 6.78 4.67 -16.75
N VAL A 185 7.06 4.91 -18.02
CA VAL A 185 6.25 5.79 -18.87
C VAL A 185 5.74 4.97 -20.04
N HIS A 186 4.42 4.86 -20.15
CA HIS A 186 3.78 4.20 -21.29
C HIS A 186 3.49 5.24 -22.36
N ALA A 187 4.05 5.04 -23.54
CA ALA A 187 3.93 5.96 -24.66
C ALA A 187 3.67 5.19 -25.97
N PRO A 188 2.99 5.81 -26.95
CA PRO A 188 2.99 5.28 -28.31
C PRO A 188 4.42 5.32 -28.86
N GLY A 189 4.83 4.23 -29.50
CA GLY A 189 6.07 4.14 -30.25
C GLY A 189 5.92 4.74 -31.65
N PRO A 190 7.02 4.81 -32.41
CA PRO A 190 7.04 5.42 -33.74
C PRO A 190 6.04 4.81 -34.72
N ASP A 191 5.75 3.51 -34.59
CA ASP A 191 4.87 2.76 -35.49
C ASP A 191 3.49 2.48 -34.85
N GLY A 192 3.14 3.21 -33.77
CA GLY A 192 1.87 3.08 -33.06
C GLY A 192 1.79 1.92 -32.08
N GLU A 193 2.87 1.17 -31.89
CA GLU A 193 2.99 0.16 -30.84
C GLU A 193 2.99 0.79 -29.45
N ARG A 194 2.57 0.06 -28.41
CA ARG A 194 2.65 0.57 -27.03
C ARG A 194 4.02 0.23 -26.44
N LEU A 195 4.84 1.25 -26.22
CA LEU A 195 6.13 1.12 -25.55
C LEU A 195 6.00 1.41 -24.06
N SER A 196 6.88 0.78 -23.28
CA SER A 196 7.11 1.11 -21.88
C SER A 196 8.55 1.56 -21.73
N LEU A 197 8.74 2.84 -21.47
CA LEU A 197 10.03 3.46 -21.27
C LEU A 197 10.37 3.41 -19.79
N VAL A 198 11.62 3.10 -19.45
CA VAL A 198 12.08 2.99 -18.06
C VAL A 198 13.06 4.12 -17.76
N ASP A 199 12.79 4.87 -16.70
CA ASP A 199 13.70 5.87 -16.16
C ASP A 199 14.15 5.47 -14.74
N PHE A 200 15.42 5.07 -14.63
CA PHE A 200 16.07 4.60 -13.40
C PHE A 200 16.54 5.75 -12.49
N ASN A 201 16.26 7.00 -12.82
CA ASN A 201 16.55 8.15 -11.97
C ASN A 201 16.01 7.98 -10.55
N ARG A 202 14.77 7.49 -10.40
CA ARG A 202 14.14 7.22 -9.09
C ARG A 202 14.64 5.94 -8.42
N SER A 203 15.09 4.94 -9.19
CA SER A 203 15.47 3.63 -8.66
C SER A 203 16.54 3.78 -7.57
N GLY A 204 16.29 3.22 -6.39
CA GLY A 204 17.19 3.33 -5.25
C GLY A 204 16.92 4.52 -4.32
N ALA A 205 15.94 5.39 -4.62
CA ALA A 205 15.59 6.51 -3.72
C ALA A 205 15.12 5.97 -2.35
N PRO A 206 15.45 6.62 -1.22
CA PRO A 206 15.03 6.14 0.09
C PRO A 206 13.54 6.34 0.29
N LEU A 207 12.85 5.27 0.65
CA LEU A 207 11.41 5.23 0.84
C LEU A 207 11.12 4.71 2.25
N MET A 208 10.18 5.36 2.92
CA MET A 208 9.65 4.89 4.19
C MET A 208 8.22 4.38 3.98
N GLU A 209 7.98 3.12 4.30
CA GLU A 209 6.65 2.53 4.29
C GLU A 209 6.10 2.47 5.73
N ILE A 210 4.95 3.11 5.94
CA ILE A 210 4.22 3.19 7.21
C ILE A 210 2.90 2.44 7.07
N VAL A 211 2.67 1.47 7.95
CA VAL A 211 1.48 0.61 7.91
C VAL A 211 0.69 0.78 9.20
N THR A 212 -0.59 1.13 9.08
CA THR A 212 -1.48 1.27 10.24
C THR A 212 -1.95 -0.09 10.76
N GLU A 213 -2.47 -0.10 11.97
CA GLU A 213 -3.43 -1.12 12.40
C GLU A 213 -4.76 -0.90 11.66
N PRO A 214 -5.63 -1.92 11.56
CA PRO A 214 -6.95 -1.80 10.94
C PRO A 214 -7.96 -1.10 11.87
N ASP A 215 -7.62 0.08 12.38
CA ASP A 215 -8.43 0.84 13.36
C ASP A 215 -9.42 1.79 12.69
N ILE A 216 -9.18 2.17 11.43
CA ILE A 216 -9.98 3.15 10.72
C ILE A 216 -11.36 2.55 10.36
N ARG A 217 -12.42 3.35 10.54
CA ARG A 217 -13.83 2.97 10.34
C ARG A 217 -14.57 3.81 9.31
N THR A 218 -14.04 4.98 8.94
CA THR A 218 -14.64 5.86 7.94
C THR A 218 -13.62 6.34 6.92
N ALA A 219 -14.10 6.71 5.73
CA ALA A 219 -13.25 7.32 4.70
C ALA A 219 -12.69 8.67 5.14
N GLU A 220 -13.44 9.43 5.95
CA GLU A 220 -12.97 10.68 6.55
C GLU A 220 -11.74 10.42 7.44
N GLN A 221 -11.82 9.44 8.35
CA GLN A 221 -10.69 9.06 9.21
C GLN A 221 -9.45 8.70 8.40
N ALA A 222 -9.60 7.95 7.30
CA ALA A 222 -8.49 7.62 6.39
C ALA A 222 -7.87 8.87 5.74
N ARG A 223 -8.71 9.80 5.26
CA ARG A 223 -8.25 11.07 4.68
C ARG A 223 -7.50 11.91 5.72
N ARG A 224 -8.09 12.09 6.90
CA ARG A 224 -7.52 12.88 8.00
C ARG A 224 -6.21 12.29 8.51
N TYR A 225 -6.10 10.96 8.57
CA TYR A 225 -4.84 10.27 8.85
C TYR A 225 -3.76 10.61 7.83
N ALA A 226 -4.07 10.52 6.54
CA ALA A 226 -3.10 10.81 5.49
C ALA A 226 -2.66 12.29 5.51
N GLU A 227 -3.60 13.21 5.74
CA GLU A 227 -3.30 14.65 5.90
C GLU A 227 -2.40 14.92 7.11
N GLU A 228 -2.73 14.37 8.28
CA GLU A 228 -1.96 14.58 9.51
C GLU A 228 -0.57 13.95 9.41
N LEU A 229 -0.47 12.76 8.81
CA LEU A 229 0.83 12.14 8.57
C LEU A 229 1.69 13.00 7.63
N GLN A 230 1.13 13.54 6.55
CA GLN A 230 1.85 14.45 5.66
C GLN A 230 2.34 15.69 6.41
N LEU A 231 1.47 16.30 7.22
CA LEU A 231 1.82 17.46 8.04
C LEU A 231 2.95 17.14 9.02
N LEU A 232 2.87 16.01 9.71
CA LEU A 232 3.91 15.54 10.64
C LEU A 232 5.25 15.38 9.94
N LEU A 233 5.28 14.65 8.81
CA LEU A 233 6.52 14.36 8.07
C LEU A 233 7.18 15.63 7.53
N ARG A 234 6.38 16.63 7.09
CA ARG A 234 6.87 17.95 6.68
C ARG A 234 7.41 18.74 7.86
N SER A 235 6.70 18.74 8.98
CA SER A 235 7.09 19.44 10.22
C SER A 235 8.44 18.97 10.75
N ILE A 236 8.66 17.65 10.80
CA ILE A 236 9.95 17.06 11.22
C ILE A 236 11.00 17.05 10.10
N ARG A 237 10.66 17.53 8.90
CA ARG A 237 11.51 17.60 7.71
C ARG A 237 12.05 16.25 7.26
N ALA A 238 11.25 15.20 7.44
CA ALA A 238 11.58 13.85 6.99
C ALA A 238 11.22 13.61 5.52
N SER A 239 10.17 14.27 5.02
CA SER A 239 9.73 14.18 3.64
C SER A 239 9.01 15.46 3.24
N ASP A 240 9.09 15.84 1.97
CA ASP A 240 8.22 16.86 1.39
C ASP A 240 6.82 16.28 1.11
N ALA A 241 6.68 14.94 1.08
CA ALA A 241 5.45 14.17 1.07
C ALA A 241 4.40 14.66 0.06
N ASP A 242 4.85 15.15 -1.09
CA ASP A 242 3.99 15.66 -2.16
C ASP A 242 3.40 14.50 -2.98
N MET A 243 2.07 14.36 -2.95
CA MET A 243 1.37 13.30 -3.68
C MET A 243 1.40 13.53 -5.20
N GLU A 244 1.35 14.78 -5.67
CA GLU A 244 1.35 15.10 -7.10
C GLU A 244 2.69 14.75 -7.75
N ARG A 245 3.78 14.89 -6.98
CA ARG A 245 5.13 14.47 -7.37
C ARG A 245 5.41 13.00 -7.10
N GLY A 246 4.44 12.25 -6.55
CA GLY A 246 4.59 10.84 -6.19
C GLY A 246 5.53 10.57 -5.02
N GLN A 247 5.87 11.60 -4.24
CA GLN A 247 6.71 11.50 -3.04
C GLN A 247 5.93 10.95 -1.85
N MET A 248 4.60 10.95 -1.91
CA MET A 248 3.71 10.26 -0.97
C MET A 248 2.69 9.45 -1.77
N ARG A 249 2.61 8.14 -1.49
CA ARG A 249 1.62 7.23 -2.07
C ARG A 249 0.81 6.62 -0.93
N VAL A 250 -0.50 6.55 -1.11
CA VAL A 250 -1.43 6.00 -0.12
C VAL A 250 -2.17 4.83 -0.77
N GLU A 251 -2.20 3.70 -0.07
CA GLU A 251 -2.93 2.49 -0.43
C GLU A 251 -3.86 2.10 0.71
N ALA A 252 -5.07 1.64 0.38
CA ALA A 252 -6.10 1.37 1.36
C ALA A 252 -6.50 -0.11 1.31
N ASN A 253 -6.48 -0.77 2.46
CA ASN A 253 -7.00 -2.11 2.65
C ASN A 253 -8.37 -2.00 3.28
N VAL A 254 -9.43 -2.33 2.54
CA VAL A 254 -10.83 -2.17 2.95
C VAL A 254 -11.51 -3.52 3.06
N SER A 255 -12.18 -3.76 4.19
CA SER A 255 -13.08 -4.91 4.37
C SER A 255 -14.33 -4.46 5.11
N LEU A 256 -15.44 -5.17 4.90
CA LEU A 256 -16.67 -4.98 5.66
C LEU A 256 -16.95 -6.19 6.56
N ARG A 257 -17.48 -5.92 7.75
CA ARG A 257 -18.05 -6.94 8.63
C ARG A 257 -19.46 -6.54 9.08
N PRO A 258 -20.37 -7.50 9.35
CA PRO A 258 -21.64 -7.15 9.97
C PRO A 258 -21.41 -6.43 11.30
N ARG A 259 -22.19 -5.38 11.57
CA ARG A 259 -22.05 -4.61 12.81
C ARG A 259 -22.17 -5.50 14.04
N GLY A 260 -21.31 -5.25 15.03
CA GLY A 260 -21.29 -6.00 16.28
C GLY A 260 -20.60 -7.36 16.21
N THR A 261 -19.95 -7.70 15.08
CA THR A 261 -19.15 -8.91 14.95
C THR A 261 -17.65 -8.60 15.06
N ASP A 262 -16.88 -9.55 15.58
CA ASP A 262 -15.43 -9.39 15.73
C ASP A 262 -14.63 -9.87 14.52
N ALA A 263 -15.19 -10.78 13.73
CA ALA A 263 -14.50 -11.38 12.59
C ALA A 263 -14.22 -10.34 11.50
N PHE A 264 -12.99 -10.34 10.99
CA PHE A 264 -12.63 -9.53 9.83
C PHE A 264 -13.26 -10.10 8.55
N GLY A 265 -13.76 -9.21 7.69
CA GLY A 265 -14.27 -9.57 6.38
C GLY A 265 -13.16 -9.83 5.35
N THR A 266 -13.58 -10.18 4.13
CA THR A 266 -12.65 -10.30 3.00
C THR A 266 -12.06 -8.94 2.65
N ARG A 267 -10.74 -8.86 2.58
CA ARG A 267 -9.98 -7.64 2.29
C ARG A 267 -9.87 -7.39 0.78
N VAL A 268 -10.13 -6.15 0.38
CA VAL A 268 -9.79 -5.60 -0.94
C VAL A 268 -8.75 -4.51 -0.76
N GLU A 269 -7.69 -4.56 -1.56
CA GLU A 269 -6.65 -3.53 -1.58
C GLU A 269 -6.94 -2.54 -2.71
N VAL A 270 -6.96 -1.25 -2.41
CA VAL A 270 -7.20 -0.17 -3.37
C VAL A 270 -5.92 0.65 -3.52
N LYS A 271 -5.41 0.74 -4.75
CA LYS A 271 -4.19 1.47 -5.14
C LYS A 271 -4.51 2.65 -6.07
N ASN A 272 -3.48 3.42 -6.43
CA ASN A 272 -3.53 4.54 -7.39
C ASN A 272 -4.42 5.72 -6.95
N MET A 273 -4.46 6.03 -5.65
CA MET A 273 -5.15 7.21 -5.11
C MET A 273 -4.16 8.38 -5.03
N ASN A 274 -4.19 9.27 -6.03
CA ASN A 274 -3.18 10.32 -6.19
C ASN A 274 -3.47 11.62 -5.42
N SER A 275 -4.56 11.67 -4.64
CA SER A 275 -4.89 12.81 -3.78
C SER A 275 -5.63 12.35 -2.52
N PHE A 276 -5.62 13.16 -1.46
CA PHE A 276 -6.41 12.90 -0.25
C PHE A 276 -7.91 12.77 -0.53
N ARG A 277 -8.42 13.57 -1.48
CA ARG A 277 -9.80 13.46 -1.95
C ARG A 277 -10.05 12.12 -2.67
N SER A 278 -9.10 11.66 -3.47
CA SER A 278 -9.18 10.36 -4.14
C SER A 278 -9.20 9.21 -3.13
N VAL A 279 -8.43 9.31 -2.03
CA VAL A 279 -8.45 8.34 -0.91
C VAL A 279 -9.85 8.22 -0.32
N GLU A 280 -10.46 9.35 0.05
CA GLU A 280 -11.80 9.36 0.64
C GLU A 280 -12.87 8.82 -0.32
N ARG A 281 -12.85 9.26 -1.59
CA ARG A 281 -13.79 8.81 -2.61
C ARG A 281 -13.66 7.32 -2.91
N ALA A 282 -12.43 6.82 -3.05
CA ALA A 282 -12.17 5.43 -3.36
C ALA A 282 -12.63 4.49 -2.23
N ILE A 283 -12.36 4.87 -0.97
CA ILE A 283 -12.81 4.09 0.19
C ILE A 283 -14.33 4.09 0.29
N ASN A 284 -14.99 5.24 0.11
CA ASN A 284 -16.46 5.32 0.12
C ASN A 284 -17.07 4.43 -0.98
N PHE A 285 -16.56 4.52 -2.20
CA PHE A 285 -17.00 3.66 -3.30
C PHE A 285 -16.82 2.17 -2.97
N GLU A 286 -15.67 1.81 -2.40
CA GLU A 286 -15.37 0.43 -2.08
C GLU A 286 -16.26 -0.12 -0.94
N ILE A 287 -16.61 0.71 0.04
CA ILE A 287 -17.61 0.38 1.07
C ILE A 287 -18.98 0.12 0.43
N GLU A 288 -19.45 1.02 -0.45
CA GLU A 288 -20.74 0.86 -1.14
C GLU A 288 -20.78 -0.41 -2.00
N ARG A 289 -19.71 -0.64 -2.77
CA ARG A 289 -19.57 -1.82 -3.62
C ARG A 289 -19.59 -3.10 -2.80
N GLN A 290 -18.78 -3.19 -1.75
CA GLN A 290 -18.70 -4.38 -0.91
C GLN A 290 -20.04 -4.67 -0.23
N ALA A 291 -20.72 -3.63 0.27
CA ALA A 291 -22.03 -3.80 0.89
C ALA A 291 -23.07 -4.32 -0.10
N ALA A 292 -23.09 -3.80 -1.33
CA ALA A 292 -24.01 -4.28 -2.37
C ALA A 292 -23.80 -5.78 -2.71
N ILE A 293 -22.55 -6.25 -2.76
CA ILE A 293 -22.22 -7.67 -2.98
C ILE A 293 -22.71 -8.52 -1.79
N LEU A 294 -22.42 -8.08 -0.56
CA LEU A 294 -22.82 -8.81 0.65
C LEU A 294 -24.34 -8.84 0.82
N ASP A 295 -25.04 -7.75 0.52
CA ASP A 295 -26.51 -7.67 0.56
C ASP A 295 -27.18 -8.57 -0.49
N ALA A 296 -26.52 -8.83 -1.62
CA ALA A 296 -26.95 -9.80 -2.61
C ALA A 296 -26.71 -11.26 -2.18
N GLY A 297 -26.08 -11.50 -1.02
CA GLY A 297 -25.68 -12.83 -0.55
C GLY A 297 -24.50 -13.41 -1.34
N GLU A 298 -23.77 -12.57 -2.07
CA GLU A 298 -22.60 -12.97 -2.85
C GLU A 298 -21.32 -12.92 -2.00
N ALA A 299 -20.32 -13.72 -2.39
CA ALA A 299 -19.04 -13.76 -1.71
C ALA A 299 -18.06 -12.71 -2.27
N LEU A 300 -17.45 -11.93 -1.38
CA LEU A 300 -16.32 -11.08 -1.74
C LEU A 300 -15.07 -11.93 -1.99
N VAL A 301 -14.32 -11.57 -3.04
CA VAL A 301 -13.01 -12.13 -3.35
C VAL A 301 -11.91 -11.20 -2.90
N MET A 302 -10.80 -11.75 -2.43
CA MET A 302 -9.60 -10.96 -2.16
C MET A 302 -8.97 -10.57 -3.49
N GLU A 303 -8.87 -9.27 -3.74
CA GLU A 303 -8.31 -8.73 -4.97
C GLU A 303 -7.67 -7.35 -4.74
N THR A 304 -6.80 -6.96 -5.67
CA THR A 304 -6.26 -5.61 -5.75
C THR A 304 -7.03 -4.84 -6.82
N ARG A 305 -7.41 -3.61 -6.51
CA ARG A 305 -8.18 -2.71 -7.36
C ARG A 305 -7.45 -1.37 -7.47
N GLY A 306 -7.67 -0.66 -8.58
CA GLY A 306 -7.20 0.71 -8.78
C GLY A 306 -8.36 1.69 -8.69
N TRP A 307 -8.08 2.94 -8.33
CA TRP A 307 -9.05 4.04 -8.39
C TRP A 307 -8.95 4.80 -9.72
N SER A 308 -10.11 5.11 -10.32
CA SER A 308 -10.21 6.02 -11.47
C SER A 308 -10.95 7.30 -11.06
N ASP A 309 -10.24 8.43 -11.02
CA ASP A 309 -10.85 9.72 -10.68
C ASP A 309 -11.89 10.17 -11.72
N ASP A 310 -11.63 9.92 -13.01
CA ASP A 310 -12.52 10.27 -14.13
C ASP A 310 -13.85 9.53 -14.08
N ARG A 311 -13.79 8.23 -13.77
CA ARG A 311 -14.98 7.37 -13.72
C ARG A 311 -15.61 7.31 -12.33
N ALA A 312 -14.93 7.82 -11.31
CA ALA A 312 -15.35 7.75 -9.91
C ALA A 312 -15.64 6.33 -9.42
N GLU A 313 -14.86 5.34 -9.85
CA GLU A 313 -15.04 3.93 -9.51
C GLU A 313 -13.71 3.21 -9.24
N THR A 314 -13.77 2.14 -8.45
CA THR A 314 -12.66 1.18 -8.37
C THR A 314 -12.76 0.16 -9.49
N TYR A 315 -11.63 -0.20 -10.10
CA TYR A 315 -11.54 -1.21 -11.16
C TYR A 315 -10.58 -2.33 -10.76
N ARG A 316 -10.87 -3.58 -11.18
CA ARG A 316 -10.00 -4.72 -10.86
C ARG A 316 -8.65 -4.60 -11.56
N MET A 317 -7.57 -4.81 -10.82
CA MET A 317 -6.21 -4.92 -11.35
C MET A 317 -5.88 -6.41 -11.48
N ARG A 318 -6.09 -6.96 -12.68
CA ARG A 318 -5.79 -8.34 -13.11
C ARG A 318 -5.97 -9.43 -12.04
#